data_AF-B9JP24-F1
#
_entry.id   AF-B9JP24-F1
#
_cell.length_a   1.000
_cell.length_b   1.000
_cell.length_c   1.000
_cell.angle_alpha   90.00
_cell.angle_beta   90.00
_cell.angle_gamma   90.00
#
_symmetry.space_group_name_H-M   'P 1'
#
loop_
_entity.id
_entity.type
_entity.pdbx_description
1 polymer ?
#
loop_
_entity_poly.entity_id
_entity_poly.type
_entity_poly.pdbx_seq_one_letter_code
_entity_poly.pdbx_strand_id
1 'polypeptide(L)'
;MLTGDQECIKRLEKNNVSSQAYLGTLASVLGHPIDGVLFRYTAFDISLPPDAKRIDEDWQANRKTNAEFTLNDLPSREGVEAFPQTLSLLRRFNPGGIANIDPKQVIASGAAERHQILPQEAGLLQLLQDGSLEASGKGYLARKPFTRYPAGLAGAHSVTFVFPEAMQLPAGSRPGPFARTGLAW
;
A
#
# COMPACT_ATOMS: atom_id res chain seq x y z
N MET A 1 -10.26 -3.25 29.92
CA MET A 1 -10.33 -1.92 30.58
C MET A 1 -9.78 -0.92 29.59
N LEU A 2 -10.62 -0.03 29.05
CA LEU A 2 -10.18 1.07 28.20
C LEU A 2 -9.70 2.19 29.12
N THR A 3 -8.40 2.46 29.13
CA THR A 3 -7.85 3.64 29.80
C THR A 3 -7.86 4.77 28.76
N GLY A 4 -8.57 5.86 29.07
CA GLY A 4 -8.54 7.08 28.29
C GLY A 4 -7.71 8.09 29.06
N ASP A 5 -6.49 8.34 28.61
CA ASP A 5 -5.70 9.47 29.10
C ASP A 5 -6.24 10.76 28.46
N GLN A 6 -6.37 11.83 29.25
CA GLN A 6 -6.89 13.12 28.79
C GLN A 6 -5.89 13.92 27.95
N GLU A 7 -4.63 13.50 27.97
CA GLU A 7 -3.60 14.01 27.08
C GLU A 7 -3.58 13.10 25.84
N CYS A 8 -4.03 13.60 24.69
CA CYS A 8 -3.85 12.94 23.40
C CYS A 8 -2.38 12.46 23.30
N ILE A 9 -2.16 11.14 23.32
CA ILE A 9 -0.83 10.55 23.14
C ILE A 9 -0.26 11.19 21.87
N LYS A 10 0.73 12.06 22.05
CA LYS A 10 1.40 12.76 20.96
C LYS A 10 1.90 11.68 20.02
N ARG A 11 1.28 11.61 18.84
CA ARG A 11 1.66 10.88 17.63
C ARG A 11 2.86 9.96 17.87
N LEU A 12 2.61 8.65 17.99
CA LEU A 12 3.57 7.57 18.20
C LEU A 12 4.52 7.38 16.98
N GLU A 13 5.11 8.47 16.52
CA GLU A 13 6.18 8.45 15.53
C GLU A 13 7.49 8.19 16.26
N LYS A 14 8.30 7.32 15.66
CA LYS A 14 9.57 6.80 16.14
C LYS A 14 10.61 7.91 16.27
N ASN A 15 10.42 8.82 17.21
CA ASN A 15 11.38 9.88 17.52
C ASN A 15 12.32 9.37 18.61
N ASN A 16 13.50 8.88 18.20
CA ASN A 16 14.73 8.71 18.99
C ASN A 16 14.68 7.95 20.34
N VAL A 17 13.58 7.27 20.69
CA VAL A 17 13.55 6.39 21.86
C VAL A 17 13.97 4.98 21.46
N SER A 18 14.85 4.35 22.25
CA SER A 18 15.22 2.95 22.02
C SER A 18 13.98 2.04 22.12
N SER A 19 13.92 0.97 21.31
CA SER A 19 12.78 0.06 21.27
C SER A 19 12.40 -0.50 22.66
N GLN A 20 13.39 -0.70 23.54
CA GLN A 20 13.16 -1.16 24.91
C GLN A 20 12.48 -0.11 25.80
N ALA A 21 12.90 1.16 25.72
CA ALA A 21 12.26 2.23 26.49
C ALA A 21 10.81 2.46 26.01
N TYR A 22 10.57 2.34 24.70
CA TYR A 22 9.23 2.41 24.10
C TYR A 22 8.30 1.28 24.61
N LEU A 23 8.77 0.03 24.61
CA LEU A 23 8.00 -1.11 25.12
C LEU A 23 7.74 -1.00 26.63
N GLY A 24 8.68 -0.44 27.39
CA GLY A 24 8.52 -0.18 28.83
C GLY A 24 7.39 0.81 29.12
N THR A 25 7.30 1.90 28.36
CA THR A 25 6.19 2.88 28.49
C THR A 25 4.83 2.27 28.14
N LEU A 26 4.76 1.44 27.10
CA LEU A 26 3.52 0.74 26.76
C LEU A 26 3.12 -0.25 27.85
N ALA A 27 4.08 -1.02 28.39
CA ALA A 27 3.82 -1.97 29.46
C ALA A 27 3.31 -1.27 30.74
N SER A 28 3.84 -0.09 31.07
CA SER A 28 3.39 0.67 32.24
C SER A 28 1.97 1.21 32.10
N VAL A 29 1.56 1.59 30.89
CA VAL A 29 0.19 2.06 30.61
C VAL A 29 -0.80 0.90 30.58
N LEU A 30 -0.40 -0.25 30.04
CA LEU A 30 -1.28 -1.41 29.85
C LEU A 30 -1.32 -2.35 31.08
N GLY A 31 -0.42 -2.17 32.03
CA GLY A 31 -0.38 -2.95 33.27
C GLY A 31 0.10 -4.39 33.11
N HIS A 32 0.67 -4.73 31.95
CA HIS A 32 1.25 -6.03 31.66
C HIS A 32 2.42 -5.88 30.66
N PRO A 33 3.38 -6.81 30.64
CA PRO A 33 4.47 -6.79 29.66
C PRO A 33 3.92 -6.88 28.23
N ILE A 34 4.64 -6.26 27.29
CA ILE A 34 4.33 -6.33 25.86
C ILE A 34 5.19 -7.44 25.25
N ASP A 35 4.54 -8.52 24.81
CA ASP A 35 5.21 -9.67 24.20
C ASP A 35 5.73 -9.39 22.79
N GLY A 36 5.14 -8.42 22.10
CA GLY A 36 5.57 -7.98 20.78
C GLY A 36 4.71 -6.84 20.24
N VAL A 37 5.21 -6.14 19.23
CA VAL A 37 4.47 -5.08 18.52
C VAL A 37 4.42 -5.43 17.04
N LEU A 38 3.20 -5.57 16.50
CA LEU A 38 2.98 -5.67 15.07
C LEU A 38 2.61 -4.29 14.54
N PHE A 39 3.48 -3.71 13.72
CA PHE A 39 3.20 -2.42 13.07
C PHE A 39 2.77 -2.64 11.62
N ARG A 40 1.54 -2.25 11.29
CA ARG A 40 1.01 -2.28 9.93
C ARG A 40 0.20 -1.02 9.67
N TYR A 41 0.38 -0.41 8.51
CA TYR A 41 -0.35 0.80 8.10
C TYR A 41 -1.87 0.59 8.05
N THR A 42 -2.32 -0.61 7.68
CA THR A 42 -3.72 -1.06 7.78
C THR A 42 -3.76 -2.55 8.13
N ALA A 43 -4.42 -2.91 9.23
CA ALA A 43 -4.72 -4.29 9.60
C ALA A 43 -6.23 -4.40 9.84
N PHE A 44 -6.91 -5.25 9.06
CA PHE A 44 -8.34 -5.49 9.22
C PHE A 44 -8.61 -6.68 10.14
N ASP A 45 -7.73 -7.70 10.12
CA ASP A 45 -7.74 -8.85 11.02
C ASP A 45 -6.30 -9.39 11.13
N ILE A 46 -5.92 -9.88 12.31
CA ILE A 46 -4.67 -10.61 12.55
C ILE A 46 -5.03 -11.82 13.40
N SER A 47 -4.91 -13.00 12.80
CA SER A 47 -5.01 -14.28 13.51
C SER A 47 -3.63 -14.91 13.59
N LEU A 48 -3.19 -15.21 14.81
CA LEU A 48 -1.99 -16.01 15.04
C LEU A 48 -2.41 -17.48 15.12
N PRO A 49 -1.74 -18.40 14.40
CA PRO A 49 -2.05 -19.81 14.51
C PRO A 49 -1.74 -20.31 15.94
N PRO A 50 -2.43 -21.34 16.44
CA PRO A 50 -2.27 -21.81 17.83
C PRO A 50 -0.85 -22.28 18.17
N ASP A 51 -0.09 -22.68 17.15
CA ASP A 51 1.30 -23.12 17.22
C ASP A 51 2.31 -22.01 16.91
N ALA A 52 1.85 -20.75 16.82
CA ALA A 52 2.74 -19.59 16.70
C ALA A 52 3.69 -19.57 17.90
N LYS A 53 4.98 -19.81 17.63
CA LYS A 53 6.02 -19.72 18.64
C LYS A 53 6.63 -18.33 18.61
N ARG A 54 6.86 -17.79 19.81
CA ARG A 54 7.75 -16.65 19.99
C ARG A 54 9.14 -17.07 19.51
N ILE A 55 9.68 -16.33 18.56
CA ILE A 55 11.07 -16.51 18.14
C ILE A 55 11.91 -15.72 19.15
N ASP A 56 12.44 -16.41 20.15
CA ASP A 56 13.31 -15.84 21.20
C ASP A 56 14.75 -15.64 20.73
N GLU A 57 15.10 -16.18 19.56
CA GLU A 57 16.29 -15.79 18.84
C GLU A 57 16.13 -14.33 18.40
N ASP A 58 17.14 -13.49 18.66
CA ASP A 58 17.18 -12.15 18.10
C ASP A 58 16.82 -12.26 16.63
N TRP A 59 15.66 -11.73 16.24
CA TRP A 59 15.28 -11.64 14.84
C TRP A 59 16.48 -11.02 14.13
N GLN A 60 17.18 -11.84 13.35
CA GLN A 60 18.34 -11.41 12.59
C GLN A 60 17.78 -10.50 11.49
N ALA A 61 17.53 -9.23 11.83
CA ALA A 61 17.10 -8.19 10.90
C ALA A 61 18.08 -8.06 9.72
N ASN A 62 19.28 -8.63 9.86
CA ASN A 62 20.31 -8.75 8.85
C ASN A 62 20.08 -9.87 7.82
N ARG A 63 19.03 -10.70 7.95
CA ARG A 63 18.51 -11.42 6.78
C ARG A 63 17.84 -10.35 5.93
N LYS A 64 18.66 -9.61 5.17
CA LYS A 64 18.19 -8.64 4.18
C LYS A 64 17.15 -9.38 3.35
N THR A 65 15.90 -8.99 3.49
CA THR A 65 14.92 -9.28 2.45
C THR A 65 15.52 -8.70 1.19
N ASN A 66 15.70 -9.50 0.14
CA ASN A 66 16.23 -9.01 -1.15
C ASN A 66 15.24 -8.06 -1.86
N ALA A 67 14.29 -7.50 -1.12
CA ALA A 67 13.34 -6.51 -1.60
C ALA A 67 14.11 -5.22 -1.84
N GLU A 68 14.46 -5.00 -3.09
CA GLU A 68 14.98 -3.73 -3.57
C GLU A 68 13.80 -2.77 -3.67
N PHE A 69 13.85 -1.72 -2.83
CA PHE A 69 12.89 -0.64 -2.82
C PHE A 69 13.39 0.48 -3.72
N THR A 70 12.54 0.95 -4.60
CA THR A 70 12.92 1.90 -5.64
C THR A 70 11.75 2.78 -6.02
N LEU A 71 12.02 4.07 -6.12
CA LEU A 71 11.13 5.02 -6.77
C LEU A 71 11.34 5.04 -8.30
N ASN A 72 12.42 4.42 -8.78
CA ASN A 72 12.92 4.51 -10.14
C ASN A 72 12.61 3.27 -11.00
N ASP A 73 12.11 2.16 -10.42
CA ASP A 73 11.76 0.95 -11.19
C ASP A 73 10.26 0.84 -11.44
N LEU A 74 9.57 1.99 -11.52
CA LEU A 74 8.35 2.04 -12.29
C LEU A 74 8.71 1.58 -13.72
N PRO A 75 8.05 0.53 -14.25
CA PRO A 75 8.43 -0.08 -15.53
C PRO A 75 8.38 0.88 -16.72
N SER A 76 7.75 2.05 -16.54
CA SER A 76 7.77 3.19 -17.43
C SER A 76 8.70 4.27 -16.85
N ARG A 77 9.98 4.24 -17.22
CA ARG A 77 11.03 5.05 -16.57
C ARG A 77 11.12 6.51 -17.03
N GLU A 78 10.47 6.90 -18.12
CA GLU A 78 10.47 8.30 -18.59
C GLU A 78 9.07 8.92 -18.42
N GLY A 79 9.04 10.15 -17.90
CA GLY A 79 7.81 10.95 -17.83
C GLY A 79 6.93 10.78 -16.59
N VAL A 80 7.35 10.03 -15.54
CA VAL A 80 6.56 9.95 -14.28
C VAL A 80 6.35 11.34 -13.68
N GLU A 81 7.35 12.21 -13.77
CA GLU A 81 7.30 13.60 -13.31
C GLU A 81 6.25 14.45 -14.06
N ALA A 82 5.74 13.99 -15.22
CA ALA A 82 4.61 14.61 -15.90
C ALA A 82 3.28 14.42 -15.15
N PHE A 83 3.25 13.56 -14.14
CA PHE A 83 2.08 13.26 -13.30
C PHE A 83 2.33 13.63 -11.82
N PRO A 84 2.59 14.92 -11.51
CA PRO A 84 3.10 15.34 -10.21
C PRO A 84 2.14 15.06 -9.06
N GLN A 85 0.83 15.08 -9.30
CA GLN A 85 -0.17 14.80 -8.28
C GLN A 85 -0.15 13.33 -7.85
N THR A 86 -0.25 12.40 -8.79
CA THR A 86 -0.20 10.95 -8.50
C THR A 86 1.16 10.55 -7.92
N LEU A 87 2.25 11.14 -8.43
CA LEU A 87 3.60 10.92 -7.91
C LEU A 87 3.76 11.43 -6.46
N SER A 88 3.19 12.59 -6.13
CA SER A 88 3.18 13.10 -4.76
C SER A 88 2.43 12.16 -3.81
N LEU A 89 1.28 11.61 -4.23
CA LEU A 89 0.53 10.63 -3.45
C LEU A 89 1.32 9.34 -3.23
N LEU A 90 1.99 8.81 -4.27
CA LEU A 90 2.88 7.65 -4.14
C LEU A 90 3.97 7.92 -3.09
N ARG A 91 4.69 9.04 -3.22
CA ARG A 91 5.76 9.41 -2.28
C ARG A 91 5.25 9.65 -0.85
N ARG A 92 4.01 10.14 -0.70
CA ARG A 92 3.37 10.37 0.61
C ARG A 92 3.00 9.06 1.30
N PHE A 93 2.34 8.14 0.60
CA PHE A 93 1.84 6.91 1.20
C PHE A 93 2.85 5.78 1.22
N ASN A 94 3.74 5.74 0.22
CA ASN A 94 4.76 4.72 0.03
C ASN A 94 6.12 5.39 -0.23
N PRO A 95 6.75 6.03 0.78
CA PRO A 95 8.00 6.77 0.59
C PRO A 95 9.18 5.89 0.13
N GLY A 96 9.13 4.58 0.39
CA GLY A 96 10.10 3.61 -0.13
C GLY A 96 9.86 3.21 -1.59
N GLY A 97 8.75 3.61 -2.20
CA GLY A 97 8.40 3.22 -3.57
C GLY A 97 7.94 1.77 -3.68
N ILE A 98 8.38 1.09 -4.73
CA ILE A 98 7.98 -0.28 -5.07
C ILE A 98 9.05 -1.25 -4.61
N ALA A 99 8.64 -2.36 -4.00
CA ALA A 99 9.52 -3.48 -3.72
C ALA A 99 9.52 -4.48 -4.88
N ASN A 100 10.69 -4.79 -5.44
CA ASN A 100 10.83 -5.89 -6.39
C ASN A 100 11.13 -7.19 -5.65
N ILE A 101 10.13 -8.07 -5.57
CA ILE A 101 10.23 -9.37 -4.88
C ILE A 101 10.19 -10.47 -5.93
N ASP A 102 11.16 -11.40 -5.90
CA ASP A 102 11.09 -12.62 -6.71
C ASP A 102 9.94 -13.51 -6.20
N PRO A 103 8.92 -13.81 -7.03
CA PRO A 103 7.82 -14.66 -6.61
C PRO A 103 8.27 -16.04 -6.09
N LYS A 104 9.41 -16.56 -6.53
CA LYS A 104 9.98 -17.84 -6.03
C LYS A 104 10.43 -17.78 -4.57
N GLN A 105 10.63 -16.59 -4.03
CA GLN A 105 11.00 -16.36 -2.63
C GLN A 105 9.78 -16.10 -1.73
N VAL A 106 8.58 -16.03 -2.30
CA VAL A 106 7.34 -15.79 -1.55
C VAL A 106 6.79 -17.09 -1.01
N ILE A 107 6.63 -17.17 0.32
CA ILE A 107 5.92 -18.27 0.98
C ILE A 107 4.45 -17.86 1.09
N ALA A 108 3.57 -18.54 0.34
CA ALA A 108 2.14 -18.30 0.32
C ALA A 108 1.36 -19.62 0.15
N SER A 109 0.07 -19.61 0.50
CA SER A 109 -0.82 -20.77 0.31
C SER A 109 -1.14 -21.08 -1.16
N GLY A 110 -0.82 -20.15 -2.07
CA GLY A 110 -0.95 -20.31 -3.52
C GLY A 110 0.30 -19.84 -4.26
N ALA A 111 0.33 -20.02 -5.57
CA ALA A 111 1.43 -19.55 -6.41
C ALA A 111 1.50 -18.02 -6.40
N ALA A 112 2.64 -17.47 -5.99
CA ALA A 112 2.91 -16.05 -6.09
C ALA A 112 3.25 -15.68 -7.54
N GLU A 113 2.68 -14.58 -8.04
CA GLU A 113 2.91 -14.07 -9.39
C GLU A 113 3.23 -12.58 -9.36
N ARG A 114 3.90 -12.09 -10.41
CA ARG A 114 4.14 -10.66 -10.58
C ARG A 114 2.85 -9.95 -10.95
N HIS A 115 2.66 -8.77 -10.36
CA HIS A 115 1.59 -7.87 -10.76
C HIS A 115 1.78 -7.39 -12.19
N GLN A 116 0.77 -7.61 -13.05
CA GLN A 116 0.72 -7.01 -14.40
C GLN A 116 0.52 -5.49 -14.34
N ILE A 117 -0.33 -5.06 -13.41
CA ILE A 117 -0.57 -3.65 -13.07
C ILE A 117 -0.18 -3.49 -11.61
N LEU A 118 0.74 -2.56 -11.34
CA LEU A 118 1.28 -2.33 -10.01
C LEU A 118 0.19 -1.93 -8.98
N PRO A 119 0.44 -2.12 -7.68
CA PRO A 119 -0.51 -1.70 -6.65
C PRO A 119 -0.63 -0.17 -6.55
N GLN A 120 -1.79 0.29 -6.09
CA GLN A 120 -2.06 1.67 -5.66
C GLN A 120 -1.59 2.74 -6.67
N GLU A 121 -1.01 3.84 -6.17
CA GLU A 121 -0.55 4.96 -7.00
C GLU A 121 0.55 4.57 -8.00
N ALA A 122 1.32 3.51 -7.72
CA ALA A 122 2.29 2.98 -8.68
C ALA A 122 1.62 2.40 -9.92
N GLY A 123 0.50 1.68 -9.76
CA GLY A 123 -0.31 1.21 -10.89
C GLY A 123 -1.00 2.34 -11.64
N LEU A 124 -1.44 3.39 -10.93
CA LEU A 124 -1.99 4.58 -11.57
C LEU A 124 -0.94 5.29 -12.44
N LEU A 125 0.29 5.44 -11.94
CA LEU A 125 1.40 6.00 -12.71
C LEU A 125 1.74 5.15 -13.94
N GLN A 126 1.79 3.82 -13.79
CA GLN A 126 2.00 2.91 -14.91
C GLN A 126 0.95 3.14 -16.02
N LEU A 127 -0.33 3.21 -15.65
CA LEU A 127 -1.43 3.39 -16.60
C LEU A 127 -1.53 4.83 -17.17
N LEU A 128 -1.03 5.84 -16.46
CA LEU A 128 -0.92 7.20 -16.98
C LEU A 128 0.19 7.28 -18.03
N GLN A 129 1.31 6.62 -17.78
CA GLN A 129 2.46 6.62 -18.67
C GLN A 129 2.24 5.83 -19.97
N ASP A 130 1.48 4.73 -19.90
CA ASP A 130 1.09 3.98 -21.10
C ASP A 130 -0.10 4.60 -21.87
N GLY A 131 -0.66 5.69 -21.31
CA GLY A 131 -1.79 6.43 -21.86
C GLY A 131 -3.12 5.68 -21.80
N SER A 132 -3.23 4.65 -20.96
CA SER A 132 -4.50 3.97 -20.68
C SER A 132 -5.40 4.80 -19.78
N LEU A 133 -4.80 5.64 -18.94
CA LEU A 133 -5.48 6.65 -18.13
C LEU A 133 -5.04 8.05 -18.51
N GLU A 134 -5.94 8.99 -18.30
CA GLU A 134 -5.67 10.43 -18.27
C GLU A 134 -6.12 11.00 -16.94
N ALA A 135 -5.34 11.90 -16.36
CA ALA A 135 -5.72 12.58 -15.12
C ALA A 135 -6.85 13.58 -15.41
N SER A 136 -7.95 13.50 -14.66
CA SER A 136 -9.11 14.38 -14.84
C SER A 136 -9.66 14.83 -13.49
N GLY A 137 -9.35 16.07 -13.10
CA GLY A 137 -9.76 16.62 -11.81
C GLY A 137 -9.31 15.76 -10.63
N LYS A 138 -10.26 15.16 -9.90
CA LYS A 138 -9.99 14.27 -8.75
C LYS A 138 -9.97 12.77 -9.10
N GLY A 139 -10.02 12.42 -10.38
CA GLY A 139 -10.10 11.04 -10.84
C GLY A 139 -9.32 10.81 -12.13
N TYR A 140 -9.63 9.69 -12.77
CA TYR A 140 -8.95 9.23 -13.98
C TYR A 140 -9.96 8.87 -15.06
N LEU A 141 -9.72 9.34 -16.27
CA LEU A 141 -10.47 8.97 -17.45
C LEU A 141 -9.75 7.83 -18.18
N ALA A 142 -10.44 6.71 -18.40
CA ALA A 142 -9.91 5.60 -19.16
C ALA A 142 -9.92 5.93 -20.66
N ARG A 143 -8.73 5.91 -21.26
CA ARG A 143 -8.50 6.14 -22.70
C ARG A 143 -8.31 4.83 -23.46
N LYS A 144 -7.81 3.79 -22.81
CA LYS A 144 -7.64 2.44 -23.38
C LYS A 144 -8.14 1.38 -22.39
N PRO A 145 -8.63 0.22 -22.87
CA PRO A 145 -8.91 -0.91 -21.99
C PRO A 145 -7.64 -1.39 -21.29
N PHE A 146 -7.75 -1.75 -20.01
CA PHE A 146 -6.69 -2.39 -19.23
C PHE A 146 -7.27 -3.52 -18.37
N THR A 147 -6.45 -4.51 -18.05
CA THR A 147 -6.93 -5.84 -17.62
C THR A 147 -7.49 -5.87 -16.20
N ARG A 148 -6.96 -5.06 -15.27
CA ARG A 148 -7.36 -5.02 -13.86
C ARG A 148 -7.18 -3.64 -13.24
N TYR A 149 -7.96 -3.33 -12.21
CA TYR A 149 -7.69 -2.16 -11.37
C TYR A 149 -6.38 -2.33 -10.59
N PRO A 150 -5.60 -1.24 -10.35
CA PRO A 150 -4.51 -1.28 -9.40
C PRO A 150 -5.00 -1.76 -8.03
N ALA A 151 -4.31 -2.75 -7.46
CA ALA A 151 -4.70 -3.34 -6.20
C ALA A 151 -4.56 -2.32 -5.05
N GLY A 152 -5.46 -2.36 -4.07
CA GLY A 152 -5.33 -1.55 -2.84
C GLY A 152 -5.79 -0.09 -2.94
N LEU A 153 -6.54 0.28 -3.98
CA LEU A 153 -7.15 1.62 -4.13
C LEU A 153 -8.41 1.79 -3.25
N ALA A 154 -8.24 1.74 -1.92
CA ALA A 154 -9.31 1.90 -0.95
C ALA A 154 -8.96 2.92 0.14
N GLY A 155 -9.97 3.43 0.85
CA GLY A 155 -9.78 4.42 1.93
C GLY A 155 -9.09 5.69 1.42
N ALA A 156 -7.98 6.06 2.05
CA ALA A 156 -7.18 7.24 1.68
C ALA A 156 -6.55 7.16 0.27
N HIS A 157 -6.53 5.96 -0.33
CA HIS A 157 -6.07 5.71 -1.71
C HIS A 157 -7.22 5.63 -2.73
N SER A 158 -8.47 5.88 -2.30
CA SER A 158 -9.61 5.76 -3.20
C SER A 158 -9.60 6.87 -4.27
N VAL A 159 -9.91 6.48 -5.50
CA VAL A 159 -9.95 7.37 -6.66
C VAL A 159 -11.21 7.07 -7.48
N THR A 160 -11.64 8.04 -8.28
CA THR A 160 -12.76 7.85 -9.20
C THR A 160 -12.24 7.50 -10.59
N PHE A 161 -12.81 6.48 -11.21
CA PHE A 161 -12.56 6.17 -12.62
C PHE A 161 -13.80 6.51 -13.45
N VAL A 162 -13.56 7.11 -14.61
CA VAL A 162 -14.56 7.37 -15.63
C VAL A 162 -14.21 6.52 -16.85
N PHE A 163 -15.16 5.71 -17.30
CA PHE A 163 -14.99 4.87 -18.49
C PHE A 163 -15.96 5.32 -19.60
N PRO A 164 -15.52 5.37 -20.87
CA PRO A 164 -16.42 5.46 -22.01
C PRO A 164 -17.43 4.31 -22.00
N GLU A 165 -18.66 4.57 -22.44
CA GLU A 165 -19.77 3.63 -22.31
C GLU A 165 -19.51 2.27 -22.98
N ALA A 166 -18.86 2.24 -24.15
CA ALA A 166 -18.55 1.02 -24.88
C ALA A 166 -17.27 0.31 -24.41
N MET A 167 -16.54 0.85 -23.44
CA MET A 167 -15.26 0.28 -23.00
C MET A 167 -15.48 -0.92 -22.07
N GLN A 168 -14.77 -2.01 -22.34
CA GLN A 168 -14.73 -3.15 -21.44
C GLN A 168 -14.08 -2.74 -20.10
N LEU A 169 -14.78 -3.01 -19.00
CA LEU A 169 -14.28 -2.69 -17.67
C LEU A 169 -13.18 -3.67 -17.23
N PRO A 170 -12.17 -3.20 -16.49
CA PRO A 170 -11.15 -4.05 -15.90
C PRO A 170 -11.75 -5.07 -14.93
N ALA A 171 -11.11 -6.23 -14.83
CA ALA A 171 -11.50 -7.25 -13.86
C ALA A 171 -11.08 -6.88 -12.42
N GLY A 172 -11.71 -7.53 -11.43
CA GLY A 172 -11.38 -7.40 -10.02
C GLY A 172 -12.27 -6.43 -9.23
N SER A 173 -11.95 -6.25 -7.95
CA SER A 173 -12.74 -5.39 -7.05
C SER A 173 -12.61 -3.93 -7.44
N ARG A 174 -13.75 -3.29 -7.71
CA ARG A 174 -13.84 -1.88 -8.10
C ARG A 174 -13.44 -0.97 -6.93
N PRO A 175 -12.55 0.00 -7.14
CA PRO A 175 -12.22 0.99 -6.13
C PRO A 175 -13.22 2.17 -6.13
N GLY A 176 -13.66 2.60 -4.95
CA GLY A 176 -14.36 3.88 -4.75
C GLY A 176 -15.67 4.08 -5.54
N PRO A 177 -16.17 5.33 -5.62
CA PRO A 177 -17.34 5.67 -6.43
C PRO A 177 -17.04 5.55 -7.94
N PHE A 178 -18.00 5.04 -8.70
CA PHE A 178 -17.86 4.69 -10.12
C PHE A 178 -18.90 5.42 -10.97
N ALA A 179 -18.47 5.97 -12.11
CA ALA A 179 -19.36 6.61 -13.08
C ALA A 179 -19.09 6.09 -14.51
N ARG A 180 -20.15 5.73 -15.23
CA ARG A 180 -20.12 5.58 -16.70
C ARG A 180 -20.65 6.87 -17.30
N THR A 181 -19.90 7.46 -18.22
CA THR A 181 -20.36 8.64 -18.95
C THR A 181 -20.80 8.23 -20.35
N GLY A 182 -22.06 8.51 -20.69
CA GLY A 182 -22.64 8.31 -22.03
C GLY A 182 -22.39 9.47 -23.00
N LEU A 183 -21.24 10.15 -22.90
CA LEU A 183 -20.90 11.28 -23.77
C LEU A 183 -19.54 11.06 -24.41
N ALA A 184 -19.57 10.89 -25.73
CA ALA A 184 -18.41 10.93 -26.60
C ALA A 184 -17.80 12.34 -26.54
N TRP A 185 -16.51 12.42 -26.21
CA TRP A 185 -15.66 13.59 -26.40
C TRP A 185 -14.42 13.15 -27.16
#